data_AF-A0A5S9IJX6-F1
#
_entry.id   AF-A0A5S9IJX6-F1
#
_cell.length_a   1.000
_cell.length_b   1.000
_cell.length_c   1.000
_cell.angle_alpha   90.00
_cell.angle_beta   90.00
_cell.angle_gamma   90.00
#
_symmetry.space_group_name_H-M   'P 1'
#
loop_
_entity.id
_entity.type
_entity.pdbx_description
1 polymer ?
#
loop_
_entity_poly.entity_id
_entity_poly.type
_entity_poly.pdbx_seq_one_letter_code
_entity_poly.pdbx_strand_id
1 'polypeptide(L)'
;MRLFILILLTLNITIYSQEQPQQNPKEDVAKKIDANSVEKGDDVDEEKNNKNLEAHENNKGEDREKKDEQVDNNKSDEKNKGANREENDEQQVEVKEKPKPQRHRIIVIGKLVKTKPLTMKKPSEYVLEDDMLYKGADYYVGDLYIHSTKKRDLSDLENRVVMVHGYLEKDLNKVLEVIGECPENYGEQESMQQIRSDWVDDETGYSIGHSSTEALKQVSYVRYYKIQKCKGFRAKKYLDSKKVEIIFHNHLRKSISDLKLVAHYESVFGKPVPMYQDKKIASLSPGEKASFVIPMTIASIKKYRLHAVKACADANDLHIDINEIIENE
;
A
#
# COMPACT_ATOMS: atom_id res chain seq x y z
N MET A 1 -38.12 -7.45 0.90
CA MET A 1 -36.95 -8.12 0.31
C MET A 1 -35.72 -7.26 0.61
N ARG A 2 -34.92 -7.63 1.63
CA ARG A 2 -33.75 -6.86 2.08
C ARG A 2 -32.52 -7.39 1.35
N LEU A 3 -32.15 -6.76 0.23
CA LEU A 3 -30.96 -7.13 -0.54
C LEU A 3 -29.74 -6.46 0.07
N PHE A 4 -29.07 -7.17 0.99
CA PHE A 4 -27.70 -6.88 1.39
C PHE A 4 -26.76 -7.50 0.36
N ILE A 5 -26.12 -6.67 -0.45
CA ILE A 5 -24.91 -7.08 -1.17
C ILE A 5 -23.79 -6.24 -0.54
N LEU A 6 -22.63 -6.79 -0.27
CA LEU A 6 -21.45 -6.08 0.22
C LEU A 6 -20.31 -6.59 -0.64
N ILE A 7 -19.79 -5.75 -1.54
CA ILE A 7 -18.63 -6.10 -2.37
C ILE A 7 -17.66 -4.94 -2.21
N LEU A 8 -16.61 -5.21 -1.42
CA LEU A 8 -15.47 -4.35 -1.14
C LEU A 8 -14.32 -4.87 -1.99
N LEU A 9 -13.88 -4.04 -2.95
CA LEU A 9 -12.68 -4.22 -3.76
C LEU A 9 -11.88 -2.93 -3.65
N THR A 10 -10.71 -3.01 -3.03
CA THR A 10 -9.78 -1.89 -2.85
C THR A 10 -8.63 -2.01 -3.83
N LEU A 11 -8.46 -0.97 -4.65
CA LEU A 11 -7.30 -0.78 -5.53
C LEU A 11 -6.24 0.01 -4.74
N ASN A 12 -5.09 -0.62 -4.53
CA ASN A 12 -3.94 -0.05 -3.82
C ASN A 12 -3.17 0.90 -4.76
N ILE A 13 -2.78 2.07 -4.25
CA ILE A 13 -2.01 3.06 -5.01
C ILE A 13 -0.74 3.32 -4.22
N THR A 14 0.36 2.78 -4.73
CA THR A 14 1.72 2.99 -4.22
C THR A 14 2.12 4.45 -4.43
N ILE A 15 2.39 5.17 -3.34
CA ILE A 15 3.02 6.49 -3.39
C ILE A 15 4.53 6.32 -3.22
N TYR A 16 5.29 6.73 -4.23
CA TYR A 16 6.74 6.84 -4.15
C TYR A 16 7.10 8.16 -3.49
N SER A 17 7.61 8.12 -2.26
CA SER A 17 8.34 9.25 -1.69
C SER A 17 9.72 9.28 -2.34
N GLN A 18 9.93 10.19 -3.29
CA GLN A 18 11.28 10.53 -3.72
C GLN A 18 11.92 11.40 -2.64
N GLU A 19 12.84 10.81 -1.86
CA GLU A 19 13.84 11.58 -1.13
C GLU A 19 14.68 12.35 -2.16
N GLN A 20 14.36 13.62 -2.38
CA GLN A 20 15.28 14.53 -3.05
C GLN A 20 16.48 14.73 -2.12
N PRO A 21 17.71 14.34 -2.52
CA PRO A 21 18.88 14.66 -1.72
C PRO A 21 18.99 16.18 -1.61
N GLN A 22 19.13 16.69 -0.39
CA GLN A 22 19.40 18.11 -0.16
C GLN A 22 20.69 18.48 -0.89
N GLN A 23 20.56 19.13 -2.05
CA GLN A 23 21.68 19.78 -2.70
C GLN A 23 22.03 21.02 -1.89
N ASN A 24 23.21 21.02 -1.29
CA ASN A 24 23.86 22.22 -0.76
C ASN A 24 23.91 23.28 -1.89
N PRO A 25 23.45 24.52 -1.67
CA PRO A 25 23.58 25.57 -2.67
C PRO A 25 25.06 25.90 -2.81
N LYS A 26 25.65 25.53 -3.96
CA LYS A 26 26.89 26.14 -4.44
C LYS A 26 26.54 27.33 -5.31
N GLU A 27 27.34 28.36 -5.11
CA GLU A 27 27.28 29.71 -5.67
C GLU A 27 27.13 29.77 -7.19
N ASP A 28 26.54 30.88 -7.62
CA ASP A 28 26.30 31.37 -8.97
C ASP A 28 27.49 31.25 -9.92
N VAL A 29 27.23 30.82 -11.17
CA VAL A 29 27.81 31.48 -12.36
C VAL A 29 26.77 31.51 -13.47
N ALA A 30 26.36 32.72 -13.82
CA ALA A 30 25.53 33.05 -14.97
C ALA A 30 26.18 32.63 -16.30
N LYS A 31 25.37 32.12 -17.24
CA LYS A 31 25.61 32.29 -18.68
C LYS A 31 24.29 32.32 -19.45
N LYS A 32 24.01 33.50 -20.01
CA LYS A 32 23.05 33.76 -21.09
C LYS A 32 23.48 33.01 -22.35
N ILE A 33 22.53 32.38 -23.04
CA ILE A 33 22.57 32.24 -24.51
C ILE A 33 21.12 32.39 -25.02
N ASP A 34 20.98 33.27 -26.00
CA ASP A 34 19.76 33.64 -26.70
C ASP A 34 19.43 32.70 -27.89
N ALA A 35 18.11 32.57 -28.13
CA ALA A 35 17.38 32.64 -29.41
C ALA A 35 17.51 31.59 -30.55
N ASN A 36 16.32 31.39 -31.15
CA ASN A 36 15.96 30.92 -32.51
C ASN A 36 16.07 29.40 -32.77
N SER A 37 15.20 28.72 -33.54
CA SER A 37 14.20 29.12 -34.56
C SER A 37 13.31 27.92 -34.92
N VAL A 38 12.02 28.17 -35.13
CA VAL A 38 11.20 27.81 -36.33
C VAL A 38 11.67 26.60 -37.16
N GLU A 39 10.79 25.60 -37.33
CA GLU A 39 10.32 25.15 -38.65
C GLU A 39 9.12 24.20 -38.57
N LYS A 40 8.20 24.37 -39.54
CA LYS A 40 7.05 23.55 -39.86
C LYS A 40 7.50 22.33 -40.67
N GLY A 41 6.71 21.26 -40.67
CA GLY A 41 6.89 20.16 -41.63
C GLY A 41 5.84 19.05 -41.50
N ASP A 42 4.76 19.26 -42.24
CA ASP A 42 3.94 18.34 -43.06
C ASP A 42 3.83 16.82 -42.77
N ASP A 43 2.57 16.40 -42.89
CA ASP A 43 1.97 15.12 -43.28
C ASP A 43 2.89 14.06 -43.93
N VAL A 44 2.79 12.82 -43.41
CA VAL A 44 3.00 11.59 -44.20
C VAL A 44 2.05 10.50 -43.71
N ASP A 45 1.18 10.06 -44.62
CA ASP A 45 0.43 8.81 -44.57
C ASP A 45 1.38 7.60 -44.60
N GLU A 46 1.24 6.65 -43.67
CA GLU A 46 1.77 5.30 -43.85
C GLU A 46 0.70 4.24 -43.60
N GLU A 47 0.10 3.84 -44.72
CA GLU A 47 -0.51 2.55 -44.95
C GLU A 47 0.59 1.48 -44.98
N LYS A 48 0.54 0.45 -44.11
CA LYS A 48 1.26 -0.81 -44.35
C LYS A 48 0.66 -2.00 -43.61
N ASN A 49 0.18 -2.92 -44.44
CA ASN A 49 0.02 -4.35 -44.25
C ASN A 49 1.03 -4.98 -43.28
N ASN A 50 0.57 -5.98 -42.51
CA ASN A 50 1.30 -7.25 -42.48
C ASN A 50 0.40 -8.44 -42.16
N LYS A 51 0.48 -9.43 -43.07
CA LYS A 51 -0.04 -10.79 -42.97
C LYS A 51 1.02 -11.69 -42.32
N ASN A 52 0.51 -12.74 -41.68
CA ASN A 52 1.05 -14.10 -41.59
C ASN A 52 2.25 -14.42 -40.68
N LEU A 53 2.23 -15.72 -40.31
CA LEU A 53 3.26 -16.59 -39.72
C LEU A 53 3.13 -16.71 -38.19
N GLU A 54 3.17 -17.87 -37.55
CA GLU A 54 3.16 -19.28 -37.98
C GLU A 54 2.89 -20.10 -36.72
N ALA A 55 2.27 -21.26 -36.89
CA ALA A 55 2.12 -22.29 -35.87
C ALA A 55 3.47 -22.96 -35.60
N HIS A 56 3.77 -23.26 -34.33
CA HIS A 56 4.73 -24.31 -34.00
C HIS A 56 4.23 -25.11 -32.80
N GLU A 57 3.88 -26.36 -33.11
CA GLU A 57 3.70 -27.47 -32.18
C GLU A 57 5.05 -28.01 -31.69
N ASN A 58 4.96 -28.77 -30.59
CA ASN A 58 5.86 -29.83 -30.14
C ASN A 58 7.18 -29.43 -29.46
N ASN A 59 7.30 -29.77 -28.16
CA ASN A 59 8.25 -30.82 -27.81
C ASN A 59 7.95 -31.51 -26.48
N LYS A 60 8.00 -32.85 -26.55
CA LYS A 60 7.97 -33.83 -25.47
C LYS A 60 9.35 -33.94 -24.83
N GLY A 61 9.33 -34.25 -23.54
CA GLY A 61 10.20 -35.26 -22.90
C GLY A 61 11.63 -34.85 -22.59
N GLU A 62 12.02 -34.99 -21.33
CA GLU A 62 13.14 -35.87 -20.97
C GLU A 62 13.18 -36.08 -19.46
N ASP A 63 13.07 -37.35 -19.08
CA ASP A 63 13.48 -37.91 -17.81
C ASP A 63 14.96 -37.58 -17.53
N ARG A 64 15.30 -37.17 -16.31
CA ARG A 64 16.66 -37.38 -15.80
C ARG A 64 16.70 -37.92 -14.40
N GLU A 65 17.42 -39.03 -14.35
CA GLU A 65 17.78 -39.86 -13.24
C GLU A 65 18.59 -39.16 -12.15
N LYS A 66 18.40 -39.73 -10.96
CA LYS A 66 19.21 -39.69 -9.75
C LYS A 66 20.72 -39.71 -10.02
N LYS A 67 21.49 -38.95 -9.23
CA LYS A 67 22.80 -39.39 -8.73
C LYS A 67 23.00 -38.93 -7.30
N ASP A 68 23.26 -39.94 -6.47
CA ASP A 68 23.77 -39.86 -5.12
C ASP A 68 25.18 -39.26 -5.13
N GLU A 69 25.49 -38.37 -4.18
CA GLU A 69 26.87 -38.07 -3.82
C GLU A 69 26.99 -37.98 -2.29
N GLN A 70 27.66 -38.98 -1.74
CA GLN A 70 28.15 -39.04 -0.37
C GLN A 70 29.29 -38.04 -0.19
N VAL A 71 29.29 -37.30 0.92
CA VAL A 71 30.52 -36.68 1.45
C VAL A 71 30.59 -36.90 2.95
N ASP A 72 31.42 -37.87 3.32
CA ASP A 72 32.07 -37.97 4.63
C ASP A 72 33.08 -36.81 4.79
N ASN A 73 33.13 -36.16 5.96
CA ASN A 73 34.21 -36.41 6.91
C ASN A 73 34.19 -35.48 8.13
N ASN A 74 34.38 -36.17 9.25
CA ASN A 74 34.55 -35.67 10.61
C ASN A 74 35.94 -35.07 10.85
N LYS A 75 35.97 -34.23 11.90
CA LYS A 75 37.05 -34.05 12.90
C LYS A 75 38.41 -33.53 12.45
N SER A 76 38.73 -32.35 12.96
CA SER A 76 40.00 -32.14 13.67
C SER A 76 39.84 -31.12 14.79
N ASP A 77 40.15 -31.59 16.00
CA ASP A 77 40.52 -30.78 17.16
C ASP A 77 41.76 -29.95 16.84
N GLU A 78 41.83 -28.69 17.27
CA GLU A 78 43.12 -28.16 17.72
C GLU A 78 42.98 -27.04 18.77
N LYS A 79 43.50 -27.38 19.95
CA LYS A 79 43.87 -26.48 21.03
C LYS A 79 44.87 -25.46 20.50
N ASN A 80 44.71 -24.18 20.85
CA ASN A 80 45.90 -23.42 21.25
C ASN A 80 45.60 -22.34 22.30
N LYS A 81 46.20 -22.55 23.47
CA LYS A 81 46.34 -21.59 24.56
C LYS A 81 47.56 -20.72 24.26
N GLY A 82 47.34 -19.45 23.94
CA GLY A 82 48.39 -18.45 23.84
C GLY A 82 48.07 -17.28 24.74
N ALA A 83 48.67 -17.26 25.93
CA ALA A 83 48.60 -16.13 26.85
C ALA A 83 49.61 -15.07 26.41
N ASN A 84 49.17 -14.10 25.61
CA ASN A 84 49.88 -12.83 25.43
C ASN A 84 49.02 -11.72 26.05
N ARG A 85 49.43 -11.28 27.24
CA ARG A 85 48.88 -10.12 27.92
C ARG A 85 49.73 -8.93 27.50
N GLU A 86 49.45 -8.39 26.32
CA GLU A 86 49.96 -7.09 25.89
C GLU A 86 49.16 -6.00 26.62
N GLU A 87 49.88 -5.19 27.37
CA GLU A 87 49.39 -3.93 27.94
C GLU A 87 49.10 -2.97 26.78
N ASN A 88 47.89 -3.07 26.24
CA ASN A 88 47.38 -2.11 25.26
C ASN A 88 46.97 -0.84 26.01
N ASP A 89 47.71 0.24 25.73
CA ASP A 89 47.33 1.61 26.03
C ASP A 89 45.85 1.83 25.66
N GLU A 90 45.03 2.08 26.68
CA GLU A 90 43.63 2.47 26.55
C GLU A 90 43.54 3.86 25.90
N GLN A 91 43.74 3.90 24.58
CA GLN A 91 43.31 5.04 23.78
C GLN A 91 41.80 5.14 23.92
N GLN A 92 41.35 6.16 24.63
CA GLN A 92 39.94 6.52 24.74
C GLN A 92 39.43 6.85 23.34
N VAL A 93 38.91 5.82 22.65
CA VAL A 93 38.18 5.98 21.39
C VAL A 93 36.92 6.75 21.74
N GLU A 94 36.93 8.05 21.46
CA GLU A 94 35.76 8.91 21.56
C GLU A 94 34.67 8.34 20.66
N VAL A 95 33.75 7.56 21.26
CA VAL A 95 32.63 6.95 20.55
C VAL A 95 31.70 8.07 20.13
N LYS A 96 31.92 8.60 18.92
CA LYS A 96 31.02 9.57 18.30
C LYS A 96 29.63 8.95 18.23
N GLU A 97 28.70 9.47 19.03
CA GLU A 97 27.31 9.03 19.01
C GLU A 97 26.78 9.16 17.58
N LYS A 98 26.36 8.04 16.99
CA LYS A 98 25.74 8.07 15.66
C LYS A 98 24.48 8.95 15.74
N PRO A 99 24.29 9.91 14.82
CA PRO A 99 23.12 10.77 14.83
C PRO A 99 21.85 9.92 14.78
N LYS A 100 20.93 10.16 15.71
CA LYS A 100 19.65 9.43 15.76
C LYS A 100 18.89 9.70 14.46
N PRO A 101 18.36 8.66 13.77
CA PRO A 101 17.61 8.85 12.54
C PRO A 101 16.41 9.77 12.79
N GLN A 102 16.28 10.83 11.98
CA GLN A 102 15.14 11.73 12.04
C GLN A 102 13.88 10.96 11.61
N ARG A 103 12.85 10.94 12.47
CA ARG A 103 11.58 10.27 12.16
C ARG A 103 10.65 11.24 11.42
N HIS A 104 10.28 10.91 10.20
CA HIS A 104 9.33 11.69 9.39
C HIS A 104 7.91 11.58 9.99
N ARG A 105 7.29 12.74 10.23
CA ARG A 105 5.92 12.82 10.76
C ARG A 105 4.94 12.82 9.61
N ILE A 106 4.00 11.89 9.63
CA ILE A 106 2.99 11.77 8.58
C ILE A 106 1.57 11.88 9.15
N ILE A 107 0.65 12.30 8.28
CA ILE A 107 -0.78 12.23 8.48
C ILE A 107 -1.34 11.29 7.43
N VAL A 108 -2.11 10.29 7.87
CA VAL A 108 -2.82 9.37 6.98
C VAL A 108 -4.32 9.56 7.18
N ILE A 109 -5.07 9.84 6.12
CA ILE A 109 -6.53 9.98 6.18
C ILE A 109 -7.14 8.85 5.38
N GLY A 110 -7.92 7.97 5.99
CA GLY A 110 -8.53 6.90 5.22
C GLY A 110 -9.48 6.01 5.98
N LYS A 111 -10.03 4.98 5.32
CA LYS A 111 -10.90 4.01 6.00
C LYS A 111 -10.05 3.14 6.94
N LEU A 112 -10.39 3.12 8.22
CA LEU A 112 -9.79 2.15 9.14
C LEU A 112 -10.44 0.78 8.92
N VAL A 113 -9.64 -0.21 8.56
CA VAL A 113 -10.11 -1.57 8.33
C VAL A 113 -9.37 -2.52 9.26
N LYS A 114 -10.11 -3.43 9.89
CA LYS A 114 -9.54 -4.47 10.74
C LYS A 114 -8.89 -5.55 9.87
N THR A 115 -7.66 -5.93 10.19
CA THR A 115 -6.98 -7.07 9.54
C THR A 115 -7.67 -8.37 9.96
N LYS A 116 -7.55 -9.40 9.13
CA LYS A 116 -8.14 -10.72 9.39
C LYS A 116 -7.12 -11.81 9.04
N PRO A 117 -7.18 -12.98 9.68
CA PRO A 117 -6.30 -14.08 9.33
C PRO A 117 -6.62 -14.56 7.92
N LEU A 118 -5.62 -15.11 7.24
CA LEU A 118 -5.75 -15.78 5.94
C LEU A 118 -6.39 -14.90 4.84
N THR A 119 -6.28 -13.57 4.93
CA THR A 119 -6.68 -12.70 3.83
C THR A 119 -5.56 -12.56 2.81
N MET A 120 -5.91 -12.54 1.52
CA MET A 120 -4.97 -12.35 0.41
C MET A 120 -4.16 -11.05 0.49
N LYS A 121 -4.72 -10.04 1.16
CA LYS A 121 -4.10 -8.75 1.40
C LYS A 121 -4.21 -8.41 2.86
N LYS A 122 -3.14 -7.87 3.42
CA LYS A 122 -3.10 -7.36 4.78
C LYS A 122 -3.56 -8.36 5.86
N PRO A 123 -3.01 -9.59 5.91
CA PRO A 123 -3.41 -10.57 6.90
C PRO A 123 -3.05 -10.09 8.31
N SER A 124 -3.83 -10.52 9.30
CA SER A 124 -3.52 -10.25 10.71
C SER A 124 -2.48 -11.20 11.30
N GLU A 125 -2.14 -12.27 10.59
CA GLU A 125 -1.33 -13.39 11.07
C GLU A 125 -0.37 -13.85 9.97
N TYR A 126 0.84 -14.21 10.36
CA TYR A 126 1.92 -14.65 9.47
C TYR A 126 2.60 -15.88 10.05
N VAL A 127 2.82 -16.88 9.19
CA VAL A 127 3.75 -17.98 9.43
C VAL A 127 5.08 -17.57 8.81
N LEU A 128 6.15 -17.62 9.59
CA LEU A 128 7.50 -17.30 9.13
C LEU A 128 8.34 -18.58 8.98
N GLU A 129 9.59 -18.40 8.57
CA GLU A 129 10.55 -19.47 8.22
C GLU A 129 10.94 -20.37 9.40
N ASP A 130 10.60 -19.98 10.63
CA ASP A 130 10.81 -20.72 11.86
C ASP A 130 9.60 -21.60 12.25
N ASP A 131 8.63 -21.77 11.36
CA ASP A 131 7.37 -22.50 11.58
C ASP A 131 6.53 -21.95 12.76
N MET A 132 6.76 -20.70 13.15
CA MET A 132 6.00 -20.02 14.19
C MET A 132 4.93 -19.11 13.59
N LEU A 133 3.80 -19.02 14.28
CA LEU A 133 2.70 -18.12 13.96
C LEU A 133 2.86 -16.79 14.72
N TYR A 134 2.83 -15.70 13.96
CA TYR A 134 2.98 -14.33 14.44
C TYR A 134 1.72 -13.53 14.20
N LYS A 135 1.37 -12.66 15.15
CA LYS A 135 0.31 -11.66 15.03
C LYS A 135 0.89 -10.34 14.51
N GLY A 136 0.30 -9.81 13.45
CA GLY A 136 0.60 -8.49 12.91
C GLY A 136 -0.20 -7.35 13.56
N ALA A 137 -0.30 -6.24 12.84
CA ALA A 137 -1.13 -5.11 13.27
C ALA A 137 -2.62 -5.43 13.14
N ASP A 138 -3.43 -5.01 14.12
CA ASP A 138 -4.88 -5.27 14.15
C ASP A 138 -5.68 -4.46 13.09
N TYR A 139 -5.09 -3.38 12.56
CA TYR A 139 -5.76 -2.46 11.64
C TYR A 139 -4.82 -1.95 10.56
N TYR A 140 -5.41 -1.51 9.45
CA TYR A 140 -4.72 -0.83 8.36
C TYR A 140 -5.58 0.33 7.80
N VAL A 141 -4.92 1.27 7.11
CA VAL A 141 -5.54 2.35 6.34
C VAL A 141 -4.86 2.43 4.97
N GLY A 142 -5.62 2.19 3.90
CA GLY A 142 -5.07 2.07 2.55
C GLY A 142 -4.06 0.93 2.49
N ASP A 143 -2.82 1.24 2.14
CA ASP A 143 -1.71 0.28 2.05
C ASP A 143 -0.87 0.15 3.33
N LEU A 144 -1.19 0.93 4.37
CA LEU A 144 -0.35 1.06 5.55
C LEU A 144 -1.00 0.41 6.77
N TYR A 145 -0.27 -0.51 7.41
CA TYR A 145 -0.63 -1.01 8.73
C TYR A 145 -0.58 0.09 9.78
N ILE A 146 -1.47 0.03 10.76
CA ILE A 146 -1.57 1.02 11.83
C ILE A 146 -1.24 0.32 13.16
N HIS A 147 -0.13 0.71 13.77
CA HIS A 147 0.35 0.12 15.02
C HIS A 147 0.63 1.19 16.09
N SER A 148 0.36 0.87 17.36
CA SER A 148 0.79 1.70 18.49
C SER A 148 1.22 0.82 19.66
N THR A 149 2.26 1.27 20.37
CA THR A 149 2.71 0.63 21.61
C THR A 149 1.71 0.78 22.74
N LYS A 150 0.78 1.75 22.66
CA LYS A 150 -0.31 1.90 23.62
C LYS A 150 -1.52 1.13 23.10
N LYS A 151 -1.87 0.03 23.77
CA LYS A 151 -3.10 -0.72 23.47
C LYS A 151 -4.30 0.20 23.72
N ARG A 152 -4.97 0.59 22.64
CA ARG A 152 -6.23 1.33 22.63
C ARG A 152 -7.20 0.53 21.78
N ASP A 153 -8.41 0.31 22.28
CA ASP A 153 -9.48 -0.24 21.46
C ASP A 153 -9.89 0.78 20.39
N LEU A 154 -9.91 0.35 19.13
CA LEU A 154 -10.29 1.14 17.95
C LEU A 154 -11.57 0.61 17.29
N SER A 155 -12.30 -0.29 17.97
CA SER A 155 -13.55 -0.86 17.48
C SER A 155 -14.60 0.20 17.11
N ASP A 156 -14.63 1.33 17.82
CA ASP A 156 -15.53 2.47 17.56
C ASP A 156 -15.21 3.21 16.24
N LEU A 157 -13.97 3.09 15.77
CA LEU A 157 -13.47 3.68 14.54
C LEU A 157 -13.44 2.70 13.37
N GLU A 158 -13.74 1.42 13.59
CA GLU A 158 -13.73 0.40 12.55
C GLU A 158 -14.70 0.76 11.42
N ASN A 159 -14.24 0.62 10.18
CA ASN A 159 -14.95 0.98 8.96
C ASN A 159 -15.33 2.46 8.82
N ARG A 160 -14.81 3.35 9.68
CA ARG A 160 -14.98 4.80 9.56
C ARG A 160 -13.78 5.43 8.86
N VAL A 161 -14.00 6.59 8.24
CA VAL A 161 -12.92 7.43 7.75
C VAL A 161 -12.23 8.10 8.94
N VAL A 162 -10.95 7.81 9.12
CA VAL A 162 -10.11 8.30 10.21
C VAL A 162 -9.00 9.20 9.71
N MET A 163 -8.44 9.99 10.62
CA MET A 163 -7.19 10.73 10.46
C MET A 163 -6.20 10.20 11.50
N VAL A 164 -5.15 9.56 11.01
CA VAL A 164 -4.05 8.97 11.78
C VAL A 164 -2.86 9.92 11.72
N HIS A 165 -2.32 10.31 12.87
CA HIS A 165 -1.07 11.02 12.98
C HIS A 165 -0.01 10.07 13.56
N GLY A 166 1.13 9.98 12.89
CA GLY A 166 2.16 9.02 13.25
C GLY A 166 3.51 9.27 12.60
N TYR A 167 4.33 8.24 12.64
CA TYR A 167 5.61 8.15 11.97
C TYR A 167 5.56 6.99 10.99
N LEU A 168 6.06 7.19 9.78
CA LEU A 168 6.25 6.10 8.84
C LEU A 168 7.47 5.32 9.28
N GLU A 169 7.29 4.04 9.59
CA GLU A 169 8.37 3.12 9.90
C GLU A 169 8.35 1.99 8.86
N LYS A 170 9.53 1.46 8.54
CA LYS A 170 9.69 0.22 7.77
C LYS A 170 9.95 -0.92 8.72
N ASP A 171 9.86 -2.13 8.19
CA ASP A 171 10.17 -3.39 8.87
C ASP A 171 9.08 -3.81 9.85
N LEU A 172 8.07 -4.49 9.31
CA LEU A 172 6.91 -4.96 10.07
C LEU A 172 7.31 -6.03 11.10
N ASN A 173 8.44 -6.72 10.93
CA ASN A 173 8.96 -7.69 11.91
C ASN A 173 9.06 -7.09 13.33
N LYS A 174 9.31 -5.78 13.44
CA LYS A 174 9.46 -5.08 14.73
C LYS A 174 8.18 -4.97 15.55
N VAL A 175 7.03 -5.21 14.93
CA VAL A 175 5.71 -5.09 15.58
C VAL A 175 4.93 -6.40 15.59
N LEU A 176 5.56 -7.50 15.16
CA LEU A 176 4.97 -8.82 15.25
C LEU A 176 4.99 -9.33 16.70
N GLU A 177 3.90 -9.96 17.12
CA GLU A 177 3.80 -10.64 18.41
C GLU A 177 3.74 -12.16 18.17
N VAL A 178 4.66 -12.94 18.75
CA VAL A 178 4.62 -14.42 18.64
C VAL A 178 3.35 -14.95 19.29
N ILE A 179 2.56 -15.74 18.55
CA ILE A 179 1.36 -16.42 19.06
C ILE A 179 1.73 -17.83 19.56
N GLY A 180 2.48 -18.59 18.78
CA GLY A 180 2.84 -19.98 19.08
C GLY A 180 3.30 -20.73 17.83
N GLU A 181 3.34 -22.07 17.90
CA GLU A 181 3.64 -22.93 16.75
C GLU A 181 2.55 -22.81 15.67
N CYS A 182 2.96 -22.90 14.41
CA CYS A 182 2.04 -22.89 13.27
C CYS A 182 1.11 -24.13 13.28
N PRO A 183 -0.22 -23.95 13.17
CA PRO A 183 -1.14 -25.08 13.00
C PRO A 183 -0.82 -25.88 11.74
N GLU A 184 -0.96 -27.21 11.81
CA GLU A 184 -0.82 -28.09 10.65
C GLU A 184 -1.81 -27.64 9.54
N ASN A 185 -1.30 -27.41 8.33
CA ASN A 185 -2.05 -26.96 7.15
C ASN A 185 -2.63 -25.52 7.23
N TYR A 186 -2.05 -24.63 8.05
CA TYR A 186 -2.49 -23.24 8.14
C TYR A 186 -2.41 -22.53 6.77
N GLY A 187 -3.54 -22.06 6.24
CA GLY A 187 -3.60 -21.35 4.95
C GLY A 187 -3.46 -22.22 3.70
N GLU A 188 -3.38 -23.55 3.83
CA GLU A 188 -3.28 -24.47 2.68
C GLU A 188 -4.54 -24.38 1.80
N GLN A 189 -5.73 -24.38 2.41
CA GLN A 189 -7.01 -24.34 1.69
C GLN A 189 -7.20 -23.03 0.92
N GLU A 190 -6.82 -21.90 1.53
CA GLU A 190 -6.88 -20.59 0.89
C GLU A 190 -5.85 -20.52 -0.25
N SER A 191 -4.66 -21.09 -0.06
CA SER A 191 -3.61 -21.14 -1.09
C SER A 191 -3.95 -22.04 -2.28
N MET A 192 -4.81 -23.05 -2.10
CA MET A 192 -5.30 -23.91 -3.20
C MET A 192 -6.25 -23.19 -4.17
N GLN A 193 -6.68 -21.97 -3.87
CA GLN A 193 -7.52 -21.18 -4.77
C GLN A 193 -6.70 -20.73 -5.99
N GLN A 194 -7.34 -20.66 -7.17
CA GLN A 194 -6.72 -20.09 -8.36
C GLN A 194 -6.56 -18.57 -8.20
N ILE A 195 -5.51 -18.17 -7.50
CA ILE A 195 -5.20 -16.78 -7.20
C ILE A 195 -4.35 -16.21 -8.33
N ARG A 196 -4.72 -15.01 -8.78
CA ARG A 196 -3.89 -14.25 -9.71
C ARG A 196 -2.85 -13.43 -8.95
N SER A 197 -1.68 -13.22 -9.53
CA SER A 197 -0.61 -12.40 -8.92
C SER A 197 -1.07 -11.00 -8.50
N ASP A 198 -2.00 -10.38 -9.23
CA ASP A 198 -2.50 -9.04 -8.90
C ASP A 198 -3.44 -8.98 -7.68
N TRP A 199 -3.83 -10.14 -7.14
CA TRP A 199 -4.73 -10.24 -6.00
C TRP A 199 -4.00 -10.34 -4.66
N VAL A 200 -2.71 -10.66 -4.69
CA VAL A 200 -1.86 -10.81 -3.51
C VAL A 200 -0.96 -9.59 -3.36
N ASP A 201 -0.68 -9.22 -2.11
CA ASP A 201 0.33 -8.21 -1.82
C ASP A 201 1.73 -8.86 -1.80
N ASP A 202 2.76 -8.06 -2.05
CA ASP A 202 4.17 -8.50 -2.09
C ASP A 202 4.66 -9.15 -0.77
N GLU A 203 3.90 -8.99 0.32
CA GLU A 203 4.22 -9.54 1.64
C GLU A 203 3.95 -11.05 1.77
N THR A 204 2.88 -11.59 1.19
CA THR A 204 2.51 -13.02 1.33
C THR A 204 2.77 -13.84 0.08
N GLY A 205 2.82 -13.20 -1.10
CA GLY A 205 2.88 -13.93 -2.36
C GLY A 205 1.68 -14.89 -2.52
N TYR A 206 1.90 -16.07 -3.11
CA TYR A 206 0.85 -17.06 -3.39
C TYR A 206 0.52 -17.99 -2.22
N SER A 207 1.33 -18.00 -1.16
CA SER A 207 1.09 -18.84 0.02
C SER A 207 0.38 -18.01 1.08
N ILE A 208 -0.95 -18.06 1.09
CA ILE A 208 -1.76 -17.24 2.00
C ILE A 208 -1.40 -17.58 3.45
N GLY A 209 -1.14 -16.54 4.23
CA GLY A 209 -0.74 -16.68 5.63
C GLY A 209 0.75 -16.97 5.84
N HIS A 210 1.54 -17.22 4.80
CA HIS A 210 2.99 -17.41 4.91
C HIS A 210 3.74 -16.19 4.39
N SER A 211 4.83 -15.81 5.04
CA SER A 211 5.68 -14.70 4.65
C SER A 211 7.14 -14.96 5.04
N SER A 212 8.08 -14.19 4.52
CA SER A 212 9.49 -14.23 4.94
C SER A 212 9.87 -12.98 5.72
N THR A 213 10.90 -13.10 6.56
CA THR A 213 11.40 -11.97 7.32
C THR A 213 11.89 -10.83 6.41
N GLU A 214 12.48 -11.16 5.24
CA GLU A 214 12.91 -10.20 4.22
C GLU A 214 11.74 -9.46 3.57
N ALA A 215 10.65 -10.16 3.25
CA ALA A 215 9.46 -9.55 2.66
C ALA A 215 8.86 -8.53 3.65
N LEU A 216 8.66 -8.94 4.90
CA LEU A 216 8.13 -8.08 5.96
C LEU A 216 9.05 -6.90 6.32
N LYS A 217 10.36 -7.03 6.05
CA LYS A 217 11.33 -5.94 6.23
C LYS A 217 11.07 -4.76 5.29
N GLN A 218 10.52 -5.01 4.10
CA GLN A 218 10.18 -3.98 3.12
C GLN A 218 8.83 -3.33 3.38
N VAL A 219 7.95 -4.02 4.13
CA VAL A 219 6.62 -3.52 4.46
C VAL A 219 6.70 -2.31 5.37
N SER A 220 5.97 -1.26 5.01
CA SER A 220 5.88 -0.03 5.78
C SER A 220 4.61 -0.01 6.64
N TYR A 221 4.71 0.59 7.82
CA TYR A 221 3.58 0.78 8.73
C TYR A 221 3.64 2.15 9.38
N VAL A 222 2.49 2.61 9.88
CA VAL A 222 2.38 3.86 10.64
C VAL A 222 2.38 3.55 12.12
N ARG A 223 3.45 3.97 12.79
CA ARG A 223 3.46 4.04 14.25
C ARG A 223 2.69 5.27 14.71
N TYR A 224 1.42 5.10 15.07
CA TYR A 224 0.55 6.22 15.37
C TYR A 224 0.62 6.66 16.84
N TYR A 225 0.52 7.99 17.04
CA TYR A 225 0.37 8.61 18.37
C TYR A 225 -1.01 9.26 18.56
N LYS A 226 -1.77 9.48 17.48
CA LYS A 226 -3.14 9.99 17.54
C LYS A 226 -3.97 9.44 16.38
N ILE A 227 -5.17 8.98 16.70
CA ILE A 227 -6.18 8.55 15.72
C ILE A 227 -7.55 9.11 16.13
N GLN A 228 -8.27 9.65 15.15
CA GLN A 228 -9.57 10.29 15.34
C GLN A 228 -10.42 10.16 14.08
N LYS A 229 -11.76 10.22 14.21
CA LYS A 229 -12.66 10.28 13.05
C LYS A 229 -12.37 11.52 12.20
N CYS A 230 -12.28 11.35 10.88
CA CYS A 230 -12.12 12.45 9.94
C CYS A 230 -13.45 13.20 9.81
N LYS A 231 -13.49 14.48 10.21
CA LYS A 231 -14.69 15.34 10.10
C LYS A 231 -14.84 15.99 8.72
N GLY A 232 -13.76 15.98 7.93
CA GLY A 232 -13.68 16.68 6.65
C GLY A 232 -14.31 15.94 5.49
N PHE A 233 -14.53 14.63 5.61
CA PHE A 233 -15.11 13.83 4.55
C PHE A 233 -16.60 13.60 4.80
N ARG A 234 -17.41 13.77 3.74
CA ARG A 234 -18.83 13.45 3.73
C ARG A 234 -19.24 12.97 2.34
N ALA A 235 -20.03 11.90 2.27
CA ALA A 235 -20.75 11.50 1.07
C ALA A 235 -22.25 11.65 1.31
N LYS A 236 -22.94 12.37 0.41
CA LYS A 236 -24.39 12.57 0.45
C LYS A 236 -25.04 11.97 -0.78
N LYS A 237 -26.09 11.19 -0.58
CA LYS A 237 -26.89 10.63 -1.66
C LYS A 237 -28.19 11.41 -1.78
N TYR A 238 -28.43 11.99 -2.94
CA TYR A 238 -29.67 12.70 -3.25
C TYR A 238 -30.55 11.81 -4.12
N LEU A 239 -31.60 11.24 -3.53
CA LEU A 239 -32.51 10.32 -4.22
C LEU A 239 -33.29 11.01 -5.34
N ASP A 240 -33.83 12.21 -5.08
CA ASP A 240 -34.68 12.95 -6.03
C ASP A 240 -33.93 13.34 -7.31
N SER A 241 -32.68 13.80 -7.15
CA SER A 241 -31.81 14.18 -8.26
C SER A 241 -30.90 13.05 -8.73
N LYS A 242 -31.07 11.83 -8.19
CA LYS A 242 -30.29 10.63 -8.52
C LYS A 242 -28.80 10.94 -8.65
N LYS A 243 -28.21 11.53 -7.63
CA LYS A 243 -26.78 11.87 -7.63
C LYS A 243 -26.15 11.56 -6.27
N VAL A 244 -24.85 11.28 -6.28
CA VAL A 244 -24.03 11.27 -5.07
C VAL A 244 -23.12 12.48 -5.11
N GLU A 245 -23.06 13.24 -4.03
CA GLU A 245 -22.10 14.31 -3.84
C GLU A 245 -21.09 13.89 -2.78
N ILE A 246 -19.82 13.95 -3.16
CA ILE A 246 -18.69 13.74 -2.27
C ILE A 246 -18.15 15.12 -1.93
N ILE A 247 -17.99 15.38 -0.64
CA ILE A 247 -17.45 16.65 -0.14
C ILE A 247 -16.25 16.33 0.74
N PHE A 248 -15.14 16.97 0.43
CA PHE A 248 -13.95 16.95 1.26
C PHE A 248 -13.57 18.37 1.68
N HIS A 249 -13.48 18.59 3.00
CA HIS A 249 -13.14 19.86 3.63
C HIS A 249 -11.77 19.74 4.31
N ASN A 250 -10.81 20.57 3.90
CA ASN A 250 -9.49 20.59 4.49
C ASN A 250 -9.52 21.24 5.88
N HIS A 251 -9.54 20.42 6.93
CA HIS A 251 -9.43 20.89 8.32
C HIS A 251 -7.98 20.97 8.83
N LEU A 252 -6.99 20.69 7.98
CA LEU A 252 -5.59 20.81 8.34
C LEU A 252 -5.16 22.27 8.31
N ARG A 253 -4.08 22.58 9.03
CA ARG A 253 -3.44 23.91 8.99
C ARG A 253 -2.53 24.09 7.77
N LYS A 254 -2.35 23.04 6.97
CA LYS A 254 -1.53 23.03 5.75
C LYS A 254 -2.42 22.79 4.53
N SER A 255 -2.03 23.33 3.40
CA SER A 255 -2.65 23.00 2.11
C SER A 255 -2.39 21.54 1.75
N ILE A 256 -3.32 20.95 0.99
CA ILE A 256 -3.24 19.59 0.47
C ILE A 256 -3.01 19.69 -1.04
N SER A 257 -1.87 19.22 -1.52
CA SER A 257 -1.56 19.14 -2.95
C SER A 257 -2.09 17.85 -3.58
N ASP A 258 -2.38 17.92 -4.88
CA ASP A 258 -2.66 16.76 -5.74
C ASP A 258 -3.78 15.84 -5.23
N LEU A 259 -4.80 16.42 -4.62
CA LEU A 259 -5.96 15.71 -4.12
C LEU A 259 -6.78 15.12 -5.28
N LYS A 260 -6.81 13.79 -5.40
CA LYS A 260 -7.61 13.04 -6.36
C LYS A 260 -8.78 12.37 -5.66
N LEU A 261 -10.01 12.81 -5.94
CA LEU A 261 -11.23 12.11 -5.54
C LEU A 261 -11.58 11.10 -6.64
N VAL A 262 -11.70 9.80 -6.32
CA VAL A 262 -12.04 8.72 -7.24
C VAL A 262 -13.28 8.01 -6.73
N ALA A 263 -14.28 7.84 -7.57
CA ALA A 263 -15.47 7.09 -7.24
C ALA A 263 -15.52 5.80 -8.04
N HIS A 264 -15.73 4.68 -7.36
CA HIS A 264 -15.90 3.36 -7.95
C HIS A 264 -17.36 2.91 -7.76
N TYR A 265 -18.07 2.71 -8.86
CA TYR A 265 -19.47 2.28 -8.85
C TYR A 265 -19.73 1.20 -9.92
N GLU A 266 -20.73 0.33 -9.67
CA GLU A 266 -21.12 -0.74 -10.60
C GLU A 266 -22.56 -0.56 -11.07
N SER A 267 -22.82 -1.01 -12.31
CA SER A 267 -24.18 -1.19 -12.82
C SER A 267 -24.88 -2.35 -12.10
N VAL A 268 -26.09 -2.12 -11.59
CA VAL A 268 -26.91 -3.16 -10.95
C VAL A 268 -27.63 -4.03 -11.99
N PHE A 269 -27.71 -3.59 -13.25
CA PHE A 269 -28.36 -4.34 -14.33
C PHE A 269 -27.34 -4.93 -15.31
N GLY A 270 -27.53 -6.22 -15.62
CA GLY A 270 -26.66 -6.99 -16.50
C GLY A 270 -25.46 -7.59 -15.77
N LYS A 271 -24.41 -7.94 -16.53
CA LYS A 271 -23.12 -8.28 -15.93
C LYS A 271 -22.57 -7.05 -15.20
N PRO A 272 -22.06 -7.18 -13.96
CA PRO A 272 -21.41 -6.08 -13.27
C PRO A 272 -20.29 -5.51 -14.16
N VAL A 273 -20.36 -4.21 -14.42
CA VAL A 273 -19.29 -3.48 -15.11
C VAL A 273 -18.80 -2.40 -14.14
N PRO A 274 -17.56 -2.51 -13.63
CA PRO A 274 -17.00 -1.51 -12.74
C PRO A 274 -16.75 -0.22 -13.53
N MET A 275 -17.15 0.90 -12.96
CA MET A 275 -16.90 2.24 -13.50
C MET A 275 -16.15 3.09 -12.49
N TYR A 276 -15.21 3.86 -13.01
CA TYR A 276 -14.37 4.75 -12.23
C TYR A 276 -14.54 6.16 -12.76
N GLN A 277 -14.75 7.11 -11.86
CA GLN A 277 -14.75 8.53 -12.21
C GLN A 277 -13.89 9.29 -11.21
N ASP A 278 -12.97 10.09 -11.71
CA ASP A 278 -12.06 10.86 -10.86
C ASP A 278 -12.16 12.37 -11.07
N LYS A 279 -11.82 13.11 -10.02
CA LYS A 279 -11.65 14.55 -9.99
C LYS A 279 -10.33 14.89 -9.31
N LYS A 280 -9.40 15.45 -10.08
CA LYS A 280 -8.13 15.97 -9.58
C LYS A 280 -8.29 17.41 -9.09
N ILE A 281 -7.70 17.73 -7.95
CA ILE A 281 -7.70 19.03 -7.30
C ILE A 281 -6.22 19.32 -6.99
N ALA A 282 -5.63 20.24 -7.76
CA ALA A 282 -4.18 20.51 -7.67
C ALA A 282 -3.74 20.98 -6.29
N SER A 283 -4.57 21.79 -5.62
CA SER A 283 -4.32 22.24 -4.25
C SER A 283 -5.65 22.53 -3.55
N LEU A 284 -5.70 22.25 -2.25
CA LEU A 284 -6.83 22.56 -1.37
C LEU A 284 -6.30 23.23 -0.10
N SER A 285 -6.50 24.54 0.02
CA SER A 285 -5.98 25.36 1.12
C SER A 285 -6.69 25.04 2.45
N PRO A 286 -6.12 25.41 3.61
CA PRO A 286 -6.79 25.28 4.90
C PRO A 286 -8.18 25.93 4.89
N GLY A 287 -9.20 25.17 5.29
CA GLY A 287 -10.60 25.61 5.32
C GLY A 287 -11.35 25.52 3.98
N GLU A 288 -10.67 25.20 2.87
CA GLU A 288 -11.33 25.05 1.58
C GLU A 288 -12.04 23.70 1.44
N LYS A 289 -13.09 23.70 0.62
CA LYS A 289 -13.90 22.52 0.31
C LYS A 289 -13.80 22.18 -1.15
N ALA A 290 -13.62 20.91 -1.44
CA ALA A 290 -13.81 20.35 -2.76
C ALA A 290 -15.07 19.49 -2.79
N SER A 291 -15.86 19.61 -3.85
CA SER A 291 -17.01 18.74 -4.11
C SER A 291 -16.85 18.00 -5.43
N PHE A 292 -17.36 16.77 -5.47
CA PHE A 292 -17.39 15.92 -6.65
C PHE A 292 -18.76 15.25 -6.73
N VAL A 293 -19.50 15.55 -7.81
CA VAL A 293 -20.87 15.07 -8.01
C VAL A 293 -20.87 13.98 -9.07
N ILE A 294 -21.44 12.83 -8.71
CA ILE A 294 -21.57 11.66 -9.58
C ILE A 294 -23.05 11.48 -9.88
N PRO A 295 -23.47 11.57 -11.15
CA PRO A 295 -24.83 11.23 -11.52
C PRO A 295 -25.04 9.71 -11.37
N MET A 296 -26.07 9.30 -10.65
CA MET A 296 -26.54 7.90 -10.58
C MET A 296 -27.46 7.53 -11.76
N THR A 297 -27.59 8.42 -12.74
CA THR A 297 -28.35 8.20 -13.98
C THR A 297 -27.44 8.47 -15.16
N ILE A 298 -26.58 7.52 -15.48
CA ILE A 298 -25.86 7.52 -16.75
C ILE A 298 -26.71 6.69 -17.71
N ALA A 299 -27.36 7.38 -18.66
CA ALA A 299 -28.12 6.88 -19.82
C ALA A 299 -28.98 5.60 -19.63
N SER A 300 -30.32 5.79 -19.65
CA SER A 300 -31.39 4.78 -19.75
C SER A 300 -31.45 3.66 -18.68
N ILE A 301 -32.34 3.88 -17.69
CA ILE A 301 -33.00 2.87 -16.82
C ILE A 301 -32.10 2.10 -15.82
N LYS A 302 -30.77 2.21 -15.88
CA LYS A 302 -29.91 1.43 -14.97
C LYS A 302 -29.75 2.08 -13.60
N LYS A 303 -30.02 1.31 -12.54
CA LYS A 303 -29.64 1.65 -11.16
C LYS A 303 -28.14 1.37 -11.01
N TYR A 304 -27.41 2.29 -10.38
CA TYR A 304 -25.99 2.13 -10.06
C TYR A 304 -25.78 2.04 -8.56
N ARG A 305 -24.75 1.32 -8.16
CA ARG A 305 -24.31 1.21 -6.78
C ARG A 305 -22.92 1.79 -6.66
N LEU A 306 -22.73 2.81 -5.82
CA LEU A 306 -21.39 3.31 -5.47
C LEU A 306 -20.77 2.40 -4.41
N HIS A 307 -19.60 1.84 -4.72
CA HIS A 307 -18.85 0.90 -3.90
C HIS A 307 -17.85 1.60 -3.00
N ALA A 308 -17.10 2.56 -3.55
CA ALA A 308 -16.04 3.25 -2.84
C ALA A 308 -15.80 4.66 -3.37
N VAL A 309 -15.24 5.51 -2.50
CA VAL A 309 -14.80 6.86 -2.84
C VAL A 309 -13.40 7.05 -2.27
N LYS A 310 -12.39 6.97 -3.13
CA LYS A 310 -10.98 7.26 -2.83
C LYS A 310 -10.72 8.75 -2.82
N ALA A 311 -9.93 9.22 -1.89
CA ALA A 311 -9.28 10.52 -1.95
C ALA A 311 -7.78 10.23 -1.81
N CYS A 312 -6.93 10.68 -2.72
CA CYS A 312 -5.47 10.51 -2.63
C CYS A 312 -4.82 11.88 -2.71
N ALA A 313 -3.86 12.21 -1.86
CA ALA A 313 -3.05 13.41 -2.01
C ALA A 313 -1.59 13.00 -1.91
N ASP A 314 -0.73 13.64 -2.69
CA ASP A 314 0.71 13.45 -2.62
C ASP A 314 1.33 14.69 -1.98
N ALA A 315 1.86 14.51 -0.79
CA ALA A 315 2.77 15.43 -0.16
C ALA A 315 3.71 14.58 0.71
N ASN A 316 4.95 15.04 0.88
CA ASN A 316 5.98 14.33 1.66
C ASN A 316 5.53 13.92 3.10
N ASP A 317 4.41 14.45 3.60
CA ASP A 317 3.84 14.17 4.93
C ASP A 317 2.34 13.75 4.95
N LEU A 318 1.65 13.59 3.81
CA LEU A 318 0.19 13.36 3.81
C LEU A 318 -0.21 12.25 2.83
N HIS A 319 -0.71 11.13 3.35
CA HIS A 319 -1.34 10.06 2.57
C HIS A 319 -2.85 10.12 2.79
N ILE A 320 -3.63 10.05 1.72
CA ILE A 320 -5.09 9.98 1.82
C ILE A 320 -5.52 8.71 1.07
N ASP A 321 -6.34 7.86 1.69
CA ASP A 321 -7.04 6.73 1.11
C ASP A 321 -8.41 6.56 1.78
N ILE A 322 -9.34 7.44 1.42
CA ILE A 322 -10.70 7.37 1.94
C ILE A 322 -11.43 6.21 1.25
N ASN A 323 -12.19 5.41 1.98
CA ASN A 323 -13.17 4.51 1.39
C ASN A 323 -14.38 4.54 2.34
N GLU A 324 -15.49 5.17 1.96
CA GLU A 324 -16.68 5.21 2.82
C GLU A 324 -17.84 4.44 2.17
N ILE A 325 -18.56 3.66 2.99
CA ILE A 325 -19.84 3.08 2.60
C ILE A 325 -20.88 4.19 2.76
N ILE A 326 -21.57 4.55 1.69
CA ILE A 326 -22.60 5.59 1.73
C ILE A 326 -23.80 5.10 2.54
N GLU A 327 -24.11 5.83 3.61
CA GLU A 327 -25.34 5.66 4.36
C GLU A 327 -26.50 6.29 3.53
N ASN A 328 -27.66 5.60 3.45
CA ASN A 328 -28.84 6.19 2.81
C ASN A 328 -29.49 7.13 3.84
N GLU A 329 -29.62 8.42 3.49
CA GLU A 329 -30.50 9.36 4.21
C GLU A 329 -31.97 9.13 3.84
#